data_AF-A0A4S4A3I7-F1
#
_entry.id   AF-A0A4S4A3I7-F1
#
_cell.length_a   1.000
_cell.length_b   1.000
_cell.length_c   1.000
_cell.angle_alpha   90.00
_cell.angle_beta   90.00
_cell.angle_gamma   90.00
#
_symmetry.space_group_name_H-M   'P 1'
#
loop_
_entity.id
_entity.type
_entity.pdbx_description
1 polymer ?
#
loop_
_entity_poly.entity_id
_entity_poly.type
_entity_poly.pdbx_seq_one_letter_code
_entity_poly.pdbx_strand_id
1 'polypeptide(L)'
;MENKLRTFFLIAGTLLFSFIVYGLATSDYKSKKARLAPNAQTLIGTKIYKKPDLKSKVIDSLPENKDILIGKEYGNFYKIINAKDHPDSNAGFILKETVVETK
;
A
#
# COMPACT_ATOMS: atom_id res chain seq x y z
N MET A 1 -27.75 -45.50 5.68
CA MET A 1 -28.21 -44.11 5.99
C MET A 1 -27.07 -43.27 6.60
N GLU A 2 -26.19 -43.88 7.40
CA GLU A 2 -25.05 -43.25 8.08
C GLU A 2 -24.02 -42.57 7.14
N ASN A 3 -23.66 -43.21 6.02
CA ASN A 3 -22.69 -42.62 5.08
C ASN A 3 -23.19 -41.34 4.41
N LYS A 4 -24.50 -41.24 4.11
CA LYS A 4 -25.09 -40.03 3.51
C LYS A 4 -25.06 -38.85 4.49
N LEU A 5 -25.28 -39.12 5.78
CA LEU A 5 -25.21 -38.11 6.83
C LEU A 5 -23.77 -37.59 7.01
N ARG A 6 -22.78 -38.48 7.03
CA ARG A 6 -21.36 -38.09 7.10
C ARG A 6 -20.93 -37.26 5.89
N THR A 7 -21.34 -37.65 4.69
CA THR A 7 -21.07 -36.88 3.46
C THR A 7 -21.73 -35.50 3.50
N PHE A 8 -22.97 -35.40 4.01
CA PHE A 8 -23.64 -34.12 4.19
C PHE A 8 -22.88 -33.19 5.15
N PHE A 9 -22.46 -33.69 6.32
CA PHE A 9 -21.66 -32.91 7.27
C PHE A 9 -20.32 -32.47 6.69
N LEU A 10 -19.67 -33.33 5.89
CA LEU A 10 -18.45 -32.95 5.18
C LEU A 10 -18.72 -31.78 4.21
N ILE A 11 -19.74 -31.89 3.35
CA ILE A 11 -20.06 -30.84 2.38
C ILE A 11 -20.44 -29.53 3.08
N ALA A 12 -21.35 -29.59 4.07
CA ALA A 12 -21.77 -28.43 4.84
C ALA A 12 -20.59 -27.79 5.59
N GLY A 13 -19.71 -28.60 6.17
CA GLY A 13 -18.49 -28.14 6.84
C GLY A 13 -17.52 -27.47 5.87
N THR A 14 -17.30 -28.03 4.68
CA THR A 14 -16.44 -27.42 3.66
C THR A 14 -17.00 -26.09 3.16
N LEU A 15 -18.31 -26.01 2.94
CA LEU A 15 -18.97 -24.75 2.53
C LEU A 15 -18.86 -23.69 3.62
N LEU A 16 -19.12 -24.05 4.88
CA LEU A 16 -19.00 -23.13 6.01
C LEU A 16 -17.56 -22.65 6.18
N PHE A 17 -16.58 -23.55 6.12
CA PHE A 17 -15.17 -23.21 6.18
C PHE A 17 -14.76 -22.26 5.06
N SER A 18 -15.18 -22.54 3.82
CA SER A 18 -14.88 -21.69 2.66
C SER A 18 -15.47 -20.29 2.83
N PHE A 19 -16.69 -20.17 3.36
CA PHE A 19 -17.31 -18.89 3.66
C PHE A 19 -16.54 -18.08 4.71
N ILE A 20 -16.08 -18.74 5.78
CA ILE A 20 -15.27 -18.10 6.83
C ILE A 20 -13.94 -17.60 6.25
N VAL A 21 -13.22 -18.45 5.50
CA VAL A 21 -11.95 -18.07 4.86
C VAL A 21 -12.14 -16.91 3.89
N TYR A 22 -13.21 -16.92 3.10
CA TYR A 22 -13.55 -15.81 2.21
C TYR A 22 -13.79 -14.50 2.97
N GLY A 23 -14.54 -14.54 4.08
CA GLY A 23 -14.76 -13.39 4.95
C GLY A 23 -13.45 -12.81 5.53
N LEU A 24 -12.57 -13.69 6.00
CA LEU A 24 -11.24 -13.29 6.50
C LEU A 24 -10.38 -12.66 5.38
N ALA A 25 -10.34 -13.27 4.19
CA ALA A 25 -9.56 -12.78 3.06
C ALA A 25 -10.04 -11.41 2.57
N THR A 26 -11.36 -11.20 2.49
CA THR A 26 -11.93 -9.90 2.08
C THR A 26 -11.67 -8.80 3.11
N SER A 27 -11.71 -9.12 4.40
CA SER A 27 -11.34 -8.20 5.47
C SER A 27 -9.86 -7.81 5.42
N ASP A 28 -8.96 -8.80 5.28
CA ASP A 28 -7.52 -8.54 5.15
C ASP A 28 -7.21 -7.70 3.90
N TYR A 29 -7.85 -8.00 2.78
CA TYR A 29 -7.72 -7.21 1.55
C TYR A 29 -8.15 -5.75 1.76
N LYS A 30 -9.32 -5.52 2.37
CA LYS A 30 -9.81 -4.15 2.65
C LYS A 30 -8.86 -3.40 3.59
N SER A 31 -8.40 -4.07 4.64
CA SER A 31 -7.44 -3.51 5.61
C SER A 31 -6.12 -3.11 4.93
N LYS A 32 -5.55 -4.00 4.12
CA LYS A 32 -4.33 -3.71 3.35
C LYS A 32 -4.53 -2.57 2.36
N LYS A 33 -5.65 -2.55 1.65
CA LYS A 33 -5.99 -1.48 0.71
C LYS A 33 -6.10 -0.12 1.40
N ALA A 34 -6.71 -0.07 2.58
CA ALA A 34 -6.81 1.17 3.36
C ALA A 34 -5.43 1.63 3.88
N ARG A 35 -4.59 0.71 4.35
CA ARG A 35 -3.22 1.03 4.82
C ARG A 35 -2.30 1.53 3.72
N LEU A 36 -2.54 1.11 2.48
CA LEU A 36 -1.77 1.49 1.30
C LEU A 36 -2.44 2.61 0.46
N ALA A 37 -3.52 3.21 0.98
CA ALA A 37 -4.17 4.33 0.32
C ALA A 37 -3.24 5.56 0.33
N PRO A 38 -3.22 6.35 -0.74
CA PRO A 38 -2.42 7.58 -0.78
C PRO A 38 -2.91 8.57 0.29
N ASN A 39 -1.97 9.33 0.85
CA ASN A 39 -2.21 10.38 1.85
C ASN A 39 -1.52 11.71 1.51
N ALA A 40 -0.86 11.78 0.36
CA ALA A 40 -0.23 12.98 -0.15
C ALA A 40 -0.25 12.97 -1.68
N GLN A 41 -0.04 14.16 -2.25
CA GLN A 41 0.04 14.38 -3.68
C GLN A 41 1.27 15.24 -4.01
N THR A 42 1.96 14.95 -5.12
CA THR A 42 3.06 15.79 -5.59
C THR A 42 2.53 17.10 -6.18
N LEU A 43 3.12 18.22 -5.77
CA LEU A 43 2.77 19.56 -6.28
C LEU A 43 3.47 19.89 -7.60
N ILE A 44 4.64 19.28 -7.82
CA ILE A 44 5.48 19.47 -9.00
C ILE A 44 6.20 18.17 -9.32
N GLY A 45 6.84 18.10 -10.50
CA GLY A 45 7.78 17.05 -10.84
C GLY A 45 8.88 16.92 -9.77
N THR A 46 8.95 15.75 -9.11
CA THR A 46 9.74 15.52 -7.90
C THR A 46 10.78 14.44 -8.10
N LYS A 47 12.00 14.67 -7.62
CA LYS A 47 13.06 13.67 -7.61
C LYS A 47 12.96 12.80 -6.37
N ILE A 48 13.25 11.51 -6.54
CA ILE A 48 13.29 10.53 -5.46
C ILE A 48 14.74 10.20 -5.15
N TYR A 49 15.14 10.39 -3.90
CA TYR A 49 16.49 10.20 -3.41
C TYR A 49 16.61 8.86 -2.68
N LYS A 50 17.76 8.19 -2.78
CA LYS A 50 18.03 6.93 -2.05
C LYS A 50 18.13 7.12 -0.52
N LYS A 51 18.45 8.33 -0.08
CA LYS A 51 18.65 8.73 1.32
C LYS A 51 18.03 10.13 1.52
N PRO A 52 17.69 10.53 2.75
CA PRO A 52 17.12 11.86 3.04
C PRO A 52 18.23 12.95 3.01
N ASP A 53 18.86 13.11 1.84
CA ASP A 53 19.94 14.07 1.59
C ASP A 53 19.89 14.49 0.11
N LEU A 54 19.99 15.79 -0.15
CA LEU A 54 20.04 16.38 -1.49
C LEU A 54 21.25 15.93 -2.31
N LYS A 55 22.35 15.57 -1.64
CA LYS A 55 23.56 15.02 -2.29
C LYS A 55 23.45 13.53 -2.59
N SER A 56 22.36 12.88 -2.16
CA SER A 56 22.14 11.47 -2.41
C SER A 56 21.85 11.18 -3.89
N LYS A 57 22.11 9.94 -4.29
CA LYS A 57 21.75 9.45 -5.63
C LYS A 57 20.23 9.54 -5.82
N VAL A 58 19.82 10.19 -6.91
CA VAL A 58 18.46 10.15 -7.41
C VAL A 58 18.23 8.79 -8.04
N ILE A 59 17.20 8.08 -7.56
CA ILE A 59 16.85 6.73 -8.01
C ILE A 59 15.69 6.74 -9.00
N ASP A 60 14.82 7.76 -8.93
CA ASP A 60 13.63 7.88 -9.77
C ASP A 60 13.07 9.32 -9.70
N SER A 61 11.99 9.59 -10.43
CA SER A 61 11.24 10.84 -10.35
C SER A 61 9.74 10.62 -10.53
N LEU A 62 8.94 11.37 -9.78
CA LEU A 62 7.49 11.38 -9.91
C LEU A 62 7.01 12.62 -10.66
N PRO A 63 5.98 12.48 -11.51
CA PRO A 63 5.33 13.63 -12.13
C PRO A 63 4.54 14.45 -11.09
N GLU A 64 4.08 15.62 -11.51
CA GLU A 64 3.13 16.46 -10.78
C GLU A 64 1.75 15.77 -10.63
N ASN A 65 0.99 16.15 -9.60
CA ASN A 65 -0.36 15.66 -9.28
C ASN A 65 -0.41 14.13 -9.11
N LYS A 66 0.66 13.56 -8.57
CA LYS A 66 0.77 12.12 -8.35
C LYS A 66 0.42 11.76 -6.92
N ASP A 67 -0.59 10.91 -6.78
CA ASP A 67 -1.01 10.36 -5.50
C ASP A 67 0.03 9.36 -4.97
N ILE A 68 0.49 9.61 -3.75
CA ILE A 68 1.49 8.80 -3.06
C ILE A 68 1.11 8.56 -1.61
N LEU A 69 1.67 7.48 -1.06
CA LEU A 69 1.67 7.22 0.37
C LEU A 69 3.04 7.59 0.95
N ILE A 70 3.07 8.68 1.71
CA ILE A 70 4.23 9.10 2.48
C ILE A 70 4.17 8.54 3.90
N GLY A 71 5.34 8.23 4.43
CA GLY A 71 5.56 7.72 5.78
C GLY A 71 6.19 8.76 6.70
N LYS A 72 7.08 8.26 7.56
CA LYS A 72 7.77 9.08 8.55
C LYS A 72 8.63 10.17 7.89
N GLU A 73 8.68 11.30 8.59
CA GLU A 73 9.54 12.44 8.27
C GLU A 73 11.01 12.21 8.68
N TYR A 74 11.91 12.69 7.83
CA TYR A 74 13.36 12.69 8.03
C TYR A 74 13.93 14.06 7.65
N GLY A 75 13.92 15.00 8.59
CA GLY A 75 14.32 16.39 8.33
C GLY A 75 13.41 17.04 7.28
N ASN A 76 13.98 17.43 6.14
CA ASN A 76 13.26 18.04 5.02
C ASN A 76 12.70 17.02 4.01
N PHE A 77 12.70 15.73 4.37
CA PHE A 77 12.24 14.66 3.49
C PHE A 77 11.09 13.85 4.09
N TYR A 78 10.23 13.31 3.24
CA TYR A 78 9.33 12.21 3.54
C TYR A 78 9.86 10.91 2.93
N LYS A 79 9.65 9.79 3.62
CA LYS A 79 9.87 8.46 3.03
C LYS A 79 8.64 8.05 2.21
N ILE A 80 8.84 7.60 0.97
CA ILE A 80 7.78 6.99 0.16
C ILE A 80 7.55 5.57 0.67
N ILE A 81 6.32 5.28 1.10
CA ILE A 81 5.87 3.92 1.44
C ILE A 81 5.31 3.24 0.20
N ASN A 82 4.50 3.94 -0.59
CA ASN A 82 3.90 3.39 -1.81
C ASN A 82 3.64 4.48 -2.86
N ALA A 83 4.08 4.24 -4.08
CA ALA A 83 3.63 4.94 -5.28
C ALA A 83 3.06 3.90 -6.26
N LYS A 84 1.73 3.89 -6.43
CA LYS A 84 1.00 2.83 -7.16
C LYS A 84 1.57 2.52 -8.55
N ASP A 85 2.00 3.56 -9.27
CA ASP A 85 2.45 3.45 -10.66
C ASP A 85 3.98 3.53 -10.81
N HIS A 86 4.70 3.60 -9.68
CA HIS A 86 6.16 3.62 -9.65
C HIS A 86 6.69 2.75 -8.51
N PRO A 87 6.63 1.40 -8.64
CA PRO A 87 7.04 0.49 -7.58
C PRO A 87 8.52 0.59 -7.22
N ASP A 88 9.37 0.99 -8.16
CA ASP A 88 10.81 1.18 -7.95
C ASP A 88 11.13 2.42 -7.10
N SER A 89 10.18 3.36 -6.99
CA SER A 89 10.24 4.51 -6.08
C SER A 89 10.07 4.13 -4.61
N ASN A 90 9.53 2.93 -4.33
CA ASN A 90 9.16 2.53 -2.99
C ASN A 90 10.41 2.46 -2.10
N ALA A 91 10.30 2.99 -0.88
CA ALA A 91 11.39 3.18 0.07
C ALA A 91 12.43 4.28 -0.27
N GLY A 92 12.18 5.08 -1.32
CA GLY A 92 12.90 6.33 -1.57
C GLY A 92 12.46 7.49 -0.67
N PHE A 93 13.13 8.63 -0.82
CA PHE A 93 12.87 9.87 -0.08
C PHE A 93 12.55 11.02 -1.03
N ILE A 94 11.58 11.85 -0.66
CA ILE A 94 11.16 13.04 -1.42
C ILE A 94 11.18 14.26 -0.53
N LEU A 95 11.38 15.43 -1.13
CA LEU A 95 11.37 16.69 -0.40
C LEU A 95 9.97 17.02 0.08
N LYS A 96 9.86 17.58 1.29
CA LYS A 96 8.58 17.98 1.87
C LYS A 96 7.90 19.08 1.07
N GLU A 97 8.67 20.06 0.60
CA GLU A 97 8.17 21.24 -0.12
C GLU A 97 7.52 20.91 -1.47
N THR A 98 7.79 19.72 -2.02
CA THR A 98 7.30 19.31 -3.33
C THR A 98 6.05 18.45 -3.26
N VAL A 99 5.50 18.24 -2.05
CA VAL A 99 4.30 17.45 -1.80
C VAL A 99 3.34 18.18 -0.87
N VAL A 100 2.05 17.88 -1.02
CA VAL A 100 0.99 18.32 -0.12
C VAL A 100 0.32 17.10 0.50
N GLU A 101 0.14 17.11 1.81
CA GLU A 101 -0.64 16.09 2.50
C GLU A 101 -2.13 16.29 2.18
N THR A 102 -2.82 15.21 1.81
CA THR A 102 -4.22 15.26 1.36
C THR A 102 -5.20 14.70 2.40
N LYS A 103 -4.73 14.53 3.65
CA LYS A 103 -5.54 14.06 4.79
C LYS A 103 -6.35 15.16 5.46
#